data_AF-A0A7U9XM79-F1
#
_entry.id   AF-A0A7U9XM79-F1
#
_cell.length_a   1.000
_cell.length_b   1.000
_cell.length_c   1.000
_cell.angle_alpha   90.00
_cell.angle_beta   90.00
_cell.angle_gamma   90.00
#
_symmetry.space_group_name_H-M   'P 1'
#
loop_
_entity.id
_entity.type
_entity.pdbx_description
1 polymer ?
#
loop_
_entity_poly.entity_id
_entity_poly.type
_entity_poly.pdbx_seq_one_letter_code
_entity_poly.pdbx_strand_id
1 'polypeptide(L)'
;MLYLKELKKVMCSFFYILFAGALAVALYSQGALYFGDSRMNRPEPGGNYGVVNREIPEMIMPAALESLWQEFCENNYKTYPIGFIKNVRLDEKKQRMVAEIIAEITGEDTEAILGKQAAFEGTGDDGYSFNIGEELQMDSDGNLIFSGARDGSEEEGKDTAKRG
;
A
#
# COMPACT_ATOMS: atom_id res chain seq x y z
N MET A 1 1.25 23.97 50.54
CA MET A 1 1.21 25.31 49.89
C MET A 1 2.60 25.76 49.38
N LEU A 2 3.34 24.87 48.70
CA LEU A 2 4.62 25.18 48.05
C LEU A 2 4.51 24.97 46.53
N TYR A 3 3.91 23.86 46.12
CA TYR A 3 3.64 23.55 44.72
C TYR A 3 2.86 24.65 43.97
N LEU A 4 1.79 25.19 44.56
CA LEU A 4 1.02 26.29 43.96
C LEU A 4 1.84 27.59 43.80
N LYS A 5 2.80 27.85 44.71
CA LYS A 5 3.67 29.03 44.63
C LYS A 5 4.70 28.87 43.51
N GLU A 6 5.30 27.69 43.41
CA GLU A 6 6.25 27.38 42.33
C GLU A 6 5.55 27.26 40.97
N LEU A 7 4.35 26.70 40.90
CA LEU A 7 3.55 26.63 39.67
C LEU A 7 3.16 28.03 39.17
N LYS A 8 2.75 28.93 40.07
CA LYS A 8 2.49 30.34 39.73
C LYS A 8 3.76 31.05 39.26
N LYS A 9 4.92 30.73 39.84
CA LYS A 9 6.22 31.30 39.46
C LYS A 9 6.64 30.85 38.05
N VAL A 10 6.39 29.59 37.70
CA VAL A 10 6.62 29.08 36.33
C VAL A 10 5.64 29.71 35.35
N MET A 11 4.35 29.80 35.71
CA MET A 11 3.30 30.37 34.86
C MET A 11 3.45 31.88 34.63
N CYS A 12 4.05 32.62 35.57
CA CYS A 12 4.39 34.04 35.42
C CYS A 12 5.85 34.29 34.98
N SER A 13 6.60 33.25 34.60
CA SER A 13 7.97 33.41 34.12
C SER A 13 8.01 34.08 32.75
N PHE A 14 8.97 34.98 32.54
CA PHE A 14 9.13 35.75 31.29
C PHE A 14 9.20 34.84 30.06
N PHE A 15 10.01 33.78 30.10
CA PHE A 15 10.15 32.82 29.00
C PHE A 15 8.86 32.03 28.74
N TYR A 16 8.09 31.72 29.79
CA TYR A 16 6.83 31.01 29.65
C TYR A 16 5.77 31.88 28.99
N ILE A 17 5.65 33.15 29.38
CA ILE A 17 4.69 34.09 28.78
C ILE A 17 5.05 34.37 27.32
N LEU A 18 6.34 34.54 27.01
CA LEU A 18 6.81 34.70 25.63
C LEU A 18 6.43 33.49 24.77
N PHE A 19 6.69 32.28 25.25
CA PHE A 19 6.34 31.05 24.56
C PHE A 19 4.83 30.90 24.39
N ALA A 20 4.06 31.09 25.46
CA ALA A 20 2.60 31.01 25.43
C ALA A 20 1.99 32.07 24.50
N GLY A 21 2.56 33.28 24.46
CA GLY A 21 2.16 34.35 23.55
C GLY A 21 2.45 34.00 22.09
N ALA A 22 3.64 33.48 21.78
CA ALA A 22 3.98 33.01 20.44
C ALA A 22 3.04 31.87 19.99
N LEU A 23 2.72 30.95 20.90
CA LEU A 23 1.81 29.83 20.64
C LEU A 23 0.37 30.33 20.44
N ALA A 24 -0.08 31.31 21.23
CA ALA A 24 -1.39 31.95 21.07
C ALA A 24 -1.49 32.70 19.74
N VAL A 25 -0.46 33.44 19.32
CA VAL A 25 -0.40 34.12 18.01
C VAL A 25 -0.41 33.10 16.88
N ALA A 26 0.35 32.01 17.00
CA ALA A 26 0.36 30.94 15.99
C ALA A 26 -1.02 30.29 15.83
N LEU A 27 -1.69 29.96 16.93
CA LEU A 27 -3.04 29.38 16.92
C LEU A 27 -4.10 30.37 16.44
N TYR A 28 -3.98 31.65 16.81
CA TYR A 28 -4.86 32.71 16.34
C TYR A 28 -4.71 32.93 14.82
N SER A 29 -3.48 32.96 14.33
CA SER A 29 -3.17 33.08 12.90
C SER A 29 -3.76 31.92 12.07
N GLN A 30 -3.80 30.72 12.63
CA GLN A 30 -4.41 29.53 12.01
C GLN A 30 -5.95 29.49 12.16
N GLY A 31 -6.56 30.46 12.84
CA GLY A 31 -7.99 30.45 13.12
C GLY A 31 -8.43 29.32 14.08
N ALA A 32 -7.49 28.60 14.72
CA ALA A 32 -7.78 27.49 15.62
C ALA A 32 -8.52 27.94 16.90
N LEU A 33 -8.40 29.23 17.26
CA LEU A 33 -9.12 29.84 18.38
C LEU A 33 -10.44 30.52 17.95
N TYR A 34 -10.83 30.40 16.67
CA TYR A 34 -12.06 30.97 16.14
C TYR A 34 -13.20 29.96 16.22
N PHE A 35 -13.92 29.96 17.33
CA PHE A 35 -15.02 29.02 17.62
C PHE A 35 -16.42 29.54 17.23
N GLY A 36 -16.49 30.66 16.49
CA GLY A 36 -17.71 31.44 16.31
C GLY A 36 -18.76 30.85 15.35
N ASP A 37 -18.33 30.28 14.22
CA ASP A 37 -19.25 30.05 13.10
C ASP A 37 -19.49 28.58 12.74
N SER A 38 -18.67 27.66 13.25
CA SER A 38 -18.81 26.22 12.95
C SER A 38 -19.77 25.54 13.92
N ARG A 39 -21.03 26.00 13.98
CA ARG A 39 -22.08 25.18 14.60
C ARG A 39 -22.18 23.89 13.80
N MET A 40 -21.95 22.76 14.45
CA MET A 40 -22.11 21.44 13.83
C MET A 40 -23.57 21.30 13.42
N ASN A 41 -23.85 21.51 12.14
CA ASN A 41 -25.18 21.34 11.59
C ASN A 41 -25.53 19.85 11.58
N ARG A 42 -26.81 19.55 11.75
CA ARG A 42 -27.29 18.18 11.63
C ARG A 42 -26.92 17.67 10.23
N PRO A 43 -26.41 16.42 10.09
CA PRO A 43 -26.18 15.87 8.77
C PRO A 43 -27.47 15.90 7.96
N GLU A 44 -27.36 16.39 6.73
CA GLU A 44 -28.43 16.39 5.74
C GLU A 44 -28.65 14.95 5.23
N PRO A 45 -29.90 14.47 5.16
CA PRO A 45 -30.20 13.16 4.57
C PRO A 45 -29.65 13.07 3.14
N GLY A 46 -28.78 12.09 2.87
CA GLY A 46 -28.16 11.91 1.55
C GLY A 46 -26.89 12.73 1.30
N GLY A 47 -26.38 13.45 2.30
CA GLY A 47 -25.06 14.06 2.23
C GLY A 47 -23.95 13.01 2.06
N ASN A 48 -22.87 13.39 1.39
CA ASN A 48 -21.69 12.54 1.28
C ASN A 48 -20.87 12.64 2.57
N TYR A 49 -21.01 11.63 3.44
CA TYR A 49 -20.29 11.52 4.72
C TYR A 49 -19.13 10.51 4.65
N GLY A 50 -18.59 10.28 3.46
CA GLY A 50 -17.55 9.30 3.19
C GLY A 50 -18.11 7.97 2.69
N VAL A 51 -17.32 6.92 2.84
CA VAL A 51 -17.64 5.59 2.34
C VAL A 51 -18.13 4.70 3.48
N VAL A 52 -19.16 3.92 3.20
CA VAL A 52 -19.63 2.86 4.10
C VAL A 52 -19.18 1.55 3.50
N ASN A 53 -18.36 0.79 4.23
CA ASN A 53 -18.05 -0.58 3.86
C ASN A 53 -19.35 -1.38 3.85
N ARG A 54 -19.70 -1.92 2.69
CA ARG A 54 -20.81 -2.85 2.55
C ARG A 54 -20.26 -4.25 2.34
N GLU A 55 -20.79 -5.20 3.09
CA GLU A 55 -20.48 -6.60 2.90
C GLU A 55 -21.35 -7.16 1.77
N ILE A 56 -20.82 -7.18 0.55
CA ILE A 56 -21.50 -7.72 -0.64
C ILE A 56 -20.94 -9.14 -0.88
N PRO A 57 -21.69 -10.21 -0.57
CA PRO A 57 -21.17 -11.58 -0.65
C PRO A 57 -20.62 -11.96 -2.02
N GLU A 58 -21.27 -11.49 -3.09
CA GLU A 58 -20.88 -11.76 -4.48
C GLU A 58 -19.49 -11.19 -4.83
N MET A 59 -19.04 -10.15 -4.13
CA MET A 59 -17.71 -9.58 -4.31
C MET A 59 -16.70 -10.16 -3.31
N ILE A 60 -17.12 -10.37 -2.06
CA ILE A 60 -16.23 -10.79 -0.97
C ILE A 60 -15.83 -12.25 -1.12
N MET A 61 -16.77 -13.13 -1.46
CA MET A 61 -16.50 -14.57 -1.56
C MET A 61 -15.43 -14.92 -2.60
N PRO A 62 -15.49 -14.44 -3.87
CA PRO A 62 -14.45 -14.76 -4.85
C PRO A 62 -13.10 -14.13 -4.48
N ALA A 63 -13.09 -12.89 -3.97
CA ALA A 63 -11.85 -12.23 -3.56
C ALA A 63 -11.18 -12.95 -2.37
N ALA A 64 -11.98 -13.42 -1.40
CA ALA A 64 -11.48 -14.20 -0.28
C ALA A 64 -10.92 -15.56 -0.73
N LEU A 65 -11.59 -16.21 -1.70
CA LEU A 65 -11.13 -17.47 -2.27
C LEU A 65 -9.82 -17.31 -3.06
N GLU A 66 -9.69 -16.23 -3.84
CA GLU A 66 -8.45 -15.89 -4.56
C GLU A 66 -7.28 -15.66 -3.58
N SER A 67 -7.51 -14.88 -2.52
CA SER A 67 -6.51 -14.67 -1.47
C SER A 67 -6.11 -15.99 -0.79
N LEU A 68 -7.08 -16.86 -0.49
CA LEU A 68 -6.81 -18.17 0.11
C LEU A 68 -6.02 -19.08 -0.85
N TRP A 69 -6.33 -19.03 -2.14
CA TRP A 69 -5.63 -19.80 -3.18
C TRP A 69 -4.16 -19.41 -3.25
N GLN A 70 -3.86 -18.10 -3.24
CA GLN A 70 -2.48 -17.62 -3.26
C GLN A 70 -1.70 -18.05 -2.01
N GLU A 71 -2.29 -17.89 -0.81
CA GLU A 71 -1.66 -18.33 0.44
C GLU A 71 -1.43 -19.85 0.48
N PHE A 72 -2.37 -20.62 -0.09
CA PHE A 72 -2.27 -22.05 -0.24
C PHE A 72 -1.10 -22.44 -1.13
N CYS A 73 -1.03 -21.87 -2.34
CA CYS A 73 0.03 -22.10 -3.32
C CYS A 73 1.42 -21.79 -2.77
N GLU A 74 1.59 -20.64 -2.09
CA GLU A 74 2.88 -20.23 -1.51
C GLU A 74 3.21 -20.94 -0.18
N ASN A 75 2.25 -21.71 0.37
CA ASN A 75 2.28 -22.27 1.73
C ASN A 75 2.74 -21.24 2.77
N ASN A 76 2.19 -20.04 2.68
CA ASN A 76 2.57 -18.89 3.49
C ASN A 76 1.33 -18.09 3.90
N TYR A 77 0.85 -18.34 5.11
CA TYR A 77 -0.40 -17.78 5.61
C TYR A 77 -0.13 -16.59 6.52
N LYS A 78 -0.70 -15.43 6.18
CA LYS A 78 -0.54 -14.21 6.96
C LYS A 78 -1.51 -14.20 8.13
N THR A 79 -0.97 -14.10 9.35
CA THR A 79 -1.76 -14.06 10.59
C THR A 79 -1.43 -12.80 11.39
N TYR A 80 -2.33 -12.44 12.32
CA TYR A 80 -2.19 -11.25 13.15
C TYR A 80 -2.29 -11.54 14.65
N PRO A 81 -1.44 -12.44 15.20
CA PRO A 81 -1.40 -12.62 16.64
C PRO A 81 -1.07 -11.28 17.31
N ILE A 82 -1.88 -10.85 18.27
CA ILE A 82 -1.70 -9.61 19.05
C ILE A 82 -1.44 -8.34 18.22
N GLY A 83 -1.94 -8.29 16.98
CA GLY A 83 -1.80 -7.13 16.09
C GLY A 83 -0.48 -7.02 15.32
N PHE A 84 0.39 -8.03 15.41
CA PHE A 84 1.63 -8.09 14.61
C PHE A 84 1.48 -9.09 13.47
N ILE A 85 2.01 -8.74 12.29
CA ILE A 85 2.04 -9.64 11.15
C ILE A 85 2.97 -10.82 11.46
N LYS A 86 2.44 -12.04 11.35
CA LYS A 86 3.19 -13.29 11.43
C LYS A 86 2.80 -14.21 10.30
N ASN A 87 3.80 -14.63 9.54
CA ASN A 87 3.64 -15.63 8.49
C ASN A 87 3.82 -17.04 9.06
N VAL A 88 2.89 -17.94 8.75
CA VAL A 88 2.89 -19.33 9.22
C VAL A 88 2.94 -20.25 8.01
N ARG A 89 3.83 -21.24 8.05
CA ARG A 89 3.87 -22.33 7.06
C ARG A 89 3.18 -23.55 7.66
N LEU A 90 2.37 -24.23 6.85
CA LEU A 90 1.64 -25.42 7.29
C LEU A 90 2.43 -26.70 6.99
N ASP A 91 2.18 -27.71 7.80
CA ASP A 91 2.61 -29.09 7.53
C ASP A 91 1.73 -29.72 6.44
N GLU A 92 2.22 -30.79 5.80
CA GLU A 92 1.52 -31.46 4.68
C GLU A 92 0.08 -31.88 5.03
N LYS A 93 -0.16 -32.31 6.28
CA LYS A 93 -1.49 -32.73 6.73
C LYS A 93 -2.46 -31.56 6.77
N LYS A 94 -2.03 -30.43 7.30
CA LYS A 94 -2.83 -29.19 7.33
C LYS A 94 -2.98 -28.58 5.95
N GLN A 95 -1.96 -28.66 5.11
CA GLN A 95 -2.06 -28.22 3.72
C GLN A 95 -3.10 -29.05 2.97
N ARG A 96 -3.15 -30.37 3.15
CA ARG A 96 -4.21 -31.22 2.60
C ARG A 96 -5.61 -30.82 3.11
N MET A 97 -5.73 -30.46 4.38
CA MET A 97 -6.99 -29.96 4.94
C MET A 97 -7.44 -28.64 4.28
N VAL A 98 -6.51 -27.73 3.95
CA VAL A 98 -6.82 -26.52 3.19
C VAL A 98 -7.27 -26.86 1.77
N ALA A 99 -6.64 -27.84 1.12
CA ALA A 99 -7.06 -28.32 -0.19
C ALA A 99 -8.49 -28.90 -0.17
N GLU A 100 -8.85 -29.64 0.88
CA GLU A 100 -10.21 -30.16 1.09
C GLU A 100 -11.25 -29.02 1.22
N ILE A 101 -10.91 -27.94 1.93
CA ILE A 101 -11.79 -26.76 2.06
C ILE A 101 -11.97 -26.08 0.71
N ILE A 102 -10.88 -25.89 -0.05
CA ILE A 102 -10.95 -25.27 -1.38
C ILE A 102 -11.78 -26.14 -2.34
N ALA A 103 -11.62 -27.46 -2.28
CA ALA A 103 -12.42 -28.42 -3.03
C ALA A 103 -13.91 -28.32 -2.67
N GLU A 104 -14.27 -28.20 -1.39
CA GLU A 104 -15.66 -28.02 -0.95
C GLU A 104 -16.27 -26.71 -1.49
N ILE A 105 -15.51 -25.61 -1.51
CA ILE A 105 -15.99 -24.31 -1.99
C ILE A 105 -16.15 -24.30 -3.52
N THR A 106 -15.21 -24.91 -4.24
CA THR A 106 -15.16 -24.89 -5.71
C THR A 106 -15.95 -26.02 -6.38
N GLY A 107 -16.22 -27.10 -5.64
CA GLY A 107 -16.79 -28.33 -6.18
C GLY A 107 -15.80 -29.18 -6.98
N GLU A 108 -14.50 -28.89 -6.88
CA GLU A 108 -13.43 -29.67 -7.54
C GLU A 108 -12.92 -30.83 -6.67
N ASP A 109 -12.11 -31.72 -7.27
CA ASP A 109 -11.49 -32.83 -6.55
C ASP A 109 -10.20 -32.39 -5.82
N THR A 110 -9.99 -32.88 -4.59
CA THR A 110 -8.85 -32.52 -3.74
C THR A 110 -7.50 -32.82 -4.41
N GLU A 111 -7.38 -33.93 -5.15
CA GLU A 111 -6.12 -34.29 -5.80
C GLU A 111 -5.86 -33.39 -7.03
N ALA A 112 -6.92 -32.91 -7.69
CA ALA A 112 -6.79 -31.91 -8.75
C ALA A 112 -6.29 -30.56 -8.20
N ILE A 113 -6.77 -30.15 -7.03
CA ILE A 113 -6.32 -28.94 -6.33
C ILE A 113 -4.83 -29.02 -5.93
N LEU A 114 -4.40 -30.15 -5.37
CA LEU A 114 -3.00 -30.40 -5.04
C LEU A 114 -2.12 -30.43 -6.30
N GLY A 115 -2.60 -31.03 -7.39
CA GLY A 115 -1.91 -31.02 -8.68
C GLY A 115 -1.72 -29.62 -9.26
N LYS A 116 -2.74 -28.76 -9.16
CA LYS A 116 -2.66 -27.35 -9.57
C LYS A 116 -1.66 -26.57 -8.74
N GLN A 117 -1.60 -26.81 -7.43
CA GLN A 117 -0.57 -26.20 -6.58
C GLN A 117 0.84 -26.64 -6.99
N ALA A 118 1.07 -27.93 -7.22
CA ALA A 118 2.39 -28.41 -7.62
C ALA A 118 2.83 -27.82 -8.97
N ALA A 119 1.88 -27.58 -9.89
CA ALA A 119 2.15 -26.86 -11.14
C ALA A 119 2.52 -25.38 -10.93
N PHE A 120 1.92 -24.74 -9.92
CA PHE A 120 2.25 -23.36 -9.51
C PHE A 120 3.67 -23.26 -8.93
N GLU A 121 4.10 -24.23 -8.11
CA GLU A 121 5.49 -24.28 -7.62
C GLU A 121 6.51 -24.54 -8.74
N GLY A 122 6.11 -25.26 -9.80
CA GLY A 122 6.92 -25.50 -11.00
C GLY A 122 7.12 -24.28 -11.91
N THR A 123 6.42 -23.18 -11.65
CA THR A 123 6.55 -21.88 -12.33
C THR A 123 7.27 -20.85 -11.45
N GLY A 124 8.21 -21.32 -10.61
CA GLY A 124 9.00 -20.49 -9.70
C GLY A 124 10.25 -19.83 -10.29
N ASP A 125 10.31 -19.59 -11.60
CA ASP A 125 11.38 -18.79 -12.25
C ASP A 125 10.86 -17.96 -13.44
N ASP A 126 9.78 -17.23 -13.23
CA ASP A 126 9.49 -16.03 -14.00
C ASP A 126 9.15 -14.90 -13.02
N GLY A 127 10.19 -14.12 -12.72
CA GLY A 127 10.10 -12.94 -11.87
C GLY A 127 8.91 -12.06 -12.26
N TYR A 128 8.29 -11.45 -11.25
CA TYR A 128 7.35 -10.35 -11.42
C TYR A 128 8.03 -9.20 -12.19
N SER A 129 8.00 -9.27 -13.51
CA SER A 129 8.33 -8.16 -14.40
C SER A 129 7.08 -7.29 -14.50
N PHE A 130 7.07 -6.20 -13.75
CA PHE A 130 6.21 -5.07 -14.04
C PHE A 130 6.66 -4.52 -15.39
N ASN A 131 5.97 -4.90 -16.46
CA ASN A 131 6.24 -4.42 -17.81
C ASN A 131 5.79 -2.95 -17.91
N ILE A 132 6.62 -2.02 -17.42
CA ILE A 132 6.66 -0.66 -18.01
C ILE A 132 7.34 -0.86 -19.34
N GLY A 133 6.62 -0.57 -20.43
CA GLY A 133 7.17 -0.64 -21.78
C GLY A 133 8.34 0.31 -21.97
N GLU A 134 9.55 -0.15 -21.69
CA GLU A 134 10.82 0.16 -22.35
C GLU A 134 11.92 -0.68 -21.68
N GLU A 135 12.76 -1.31 -22.49
CA GLU A 135 13.72 -2.34 -22.12
C GLU A 135 14.84 -1.78 -21.23
N LEU A 136 14.74 -2.02 -19.92
CA LEU A 136 15.76 -1.70 -18.93
C LEU A 136 16.57 -2.97 -18.66
N GLN A 137 17.85 -3.00 -19.06
CA GLN A 137 18.76 -4.10 -18.75
C GLN A 137 19.77 -3.70 -17.66
N MET A 138 20.06 -4.63 -16.76
CA MET A 138 20.99 -4.46 -15.64
C MET A 138 22.23 -5.32 -15.90
N ASP A 139 23.42 -4.72 -15.83
CA ASP A 139 24.68 -5.45 -16.01
C ASP A 139 25.08 -6.18 -14.71
N SER A 140 26.02 -7.12 -14.85
CA SER A 140 26.56 -8.04 -13.83
C SER A 140 27.13 -7.33 -12.59
N ASP A 141 27.45 -6.04 -12.71
CA ASP A 141 27.93 -5.19 -11.61
C ASP A 141 26.82 -4.37 -10.92
N GLY A 142 25.55 -4.62 -11.27
CA GLY A 142 24.38 -3.97 -10.66
C GLY A 142 24.10 -2.55 -11.17
N ASN A 143 24.73 -2.14 -12.27
CA ASN A 143 24.42 -0.88 -12.94
C ASN A 143 23.26 -1.06 -13.93
N LEU A 144 22.32 -0.11 -13.91
CA LEU A 144 21.19 -0.05 -14.84
C LEU A 144 21.63 0.66 -16.12
N ILE A 145 21.53 -0.02 -17.26
CA ILE A 145 21.87 0.52 -18.58
C ILE A 145 20.58 0.98 -19.26
N PHE A 146 20.51 2.28 -19.55
CA PHE A 146 19.47 2.86 -20.40
C PHE A 146 19.97 2.91 -21.85
N SER A 147 19.41 2.09 -22.73
CA SER A 147 19.68 2.15 -24.18
C SER A 147 18.90 3.30 -24.82
N GLY A 148 19.29 4.54 -24.51
CA GLY A 148 18.52 5.73 -24.93
C GLY A 148 19.36 7.00 -25.04
N ALA A 149 20.63 6.91 -25.44
CA ALA A 149 21.43 8.07 -25.80
C ALA A 149 21.65 8.11 -27.32
N ARG A 150 20.72 8.75 -28.04
CA ARG A 150 21.02 9.31 -29.36
C ARG A 150 21.85 10.56 -29.14
N ASP A 151 23.17 10.40 -29.15
CA ASP A 151 24.10 11.47 -29.49
C ASP A 151 24.41 11.39 -30.99
N GLY A 152 24.56 12.55 -31.65
CA GLY A 152 24.77 12.63 -33.09
C GLY A 152 24.42 13.99 -33.68
N SER A 153 25.25 14.98 -33.36
CA SER A 153 25.49 16.21 -34.10
C SER A 153 25.77 15.99 -35.60
N GLU A 154 25.35 16.97 -36.40
CA GLU A 154 25.94 17.49 -37.65
C GLU A 154 26.51 16.49 -38.69
N GLU A 155 25.92 16.45 -39.89
CA GLU A 155 26.70 16.33 -41.13
C GLU A 155 26.05 17.13 -42.28
N GLU A 156 26.83 18.10 -42.76
CA GLU A 156 26.66 18.92 -43.96
C GLU A 156 27.27 18.18 -45.17
N GLY A 157 26.61 18.14 -46.33
CA GLY A 157 27.30 17.78 -47.60
C GLY A 157 26.48 17.14 -48.74
N LYS A 158 26.08 17.99 -49.71
CA LYS A 158 25.98 17.77 -51.18
C LYS A 158 25.93 16.33 -51.75
N ASP A 159 24.94 16.03 -52.61
CA ASP A 159 25.12 16.21 -54.07
C ASP A 159 23.85 16.07 -54.94
N THR A 160 23.73 17.02 -55.87
CA THR A 160 23.14 16.99 -57.23
C THR A 160 21.71 16.52 -57.54
N ALA A 161 20.86 17.52 -57.82
CA ALA A 161 19.97 17.71 -58.96
C ALA A 161 19.73 16.58 -59.98
N LYS A 162 18.45 16.36 -60.32
CA LYS A 162 18.00 16.42 -61.73
C LYS A 162 16.52 16.83 -61.88
N ARG A 163 16.35 18.03 -62.44
CA ARG A 163 15.24 18.47 -63.28
C ARG A 163 15.89 18.62 -64.67
N GLY A 164 15.43 17.86 -65.67
CA GLY A 164 16.02 17.85 -67.03
C GLY A 164 16.43 16.46 -67.51
#